data_AF-A0A554KYF9-F1
#
_entry.id   AF-A0A554KYF9-F1
#
_cell.length_a   1.000
_cell.length_b   1.000
_cell.length_c   1.000
_cell.angle_alpha   90.00
_cell.angle_beta   90.00
_cell.angle_gamma   90.00
#
_symmetry.space_group_name_H-M   'P 1'
#
loop_
_entity.id
_entity.type
_entity.pdbx_description
1 polymer ?
#
loop_
_entity_poly.entity_id
_entity_poly.type
_entity_poly.pdbx_seq_one_letter_code
_entity_poly.pdbx_strand_id
1 'polypeptide(L)'
;MNKAFYKNAILWGFALWFIGYVLGIVLFFVVSPSMIGWILTPIGVLITLWVLFKKISASFEHYALLAVAWTLIAIVLDYIFLVMIFKPADGYYKLDVYLYYALTLILPLAVGWYKNRTQNMIDSGT
;
A
#
# COMPACT_ATOMS: atom_id res chain seq x y z
N MET A 1 -17.74 -6.64 11.37
CA MET A 1 -16.60 -5.72 11.07
C MET A 1 -16.62 -4.54 12.04
N ASN A 2 -15.49 -4.21 12.66
CA ASN A 2 -15.39 -3.21 13.72
C ASN A 2 -15.08 -1.81 13.16
N LYS A 3 -15.49 -0.73 13.82
CA LYS A 3 -15.17 0.68 13.48
C LYS A 3 -13.66 0.93 13.29
N ALA A 4 -12.82 0.21 14.05
CA ALA A 4 -11.37 0.25 13.90
C ALA A 4 -10.88 -0.23 12.51
N PHE A 5 -11.55 -1.22 11.93
CA PHE A 5 -11.22 -1.71 10.58
C PHE A 5 -11.47 -0.63 9.53
N TYR A 6 -12.67 -0.04 9.51
CA TYR A 6 -12.99 1.00 8.52
C TYR A 6 -12.04 2.19 8.62
N LYS A 7 -11.70 2.59 9.85
CA LYS A 7 -10.69 3.62 10.08
C LYS A 7 -9.36 3.21 9.46
N ASN A 8 -8.84 2.01 9.75
CA ASN A 8 -7.55 1.59 9.23
C ASN A 8 -7.55 1.36 7.71
N ALA A 9 -8.59 0.74 7.17
CA ALA A 9 -8.72 0.43 5.76
C ALA A 9 -8.83 1.72 4.93
N ILE A 10 -9.79 2.58 5.25
CA ILE A 10 -10.09 3.77 4.45
C ILE A 10 -9.05 4.85 4.71
N LEU A 11 -8.77 5.19 5.98
CA LEU A 11 -7.87 6.31 6.29
C LEU A 11 -6.44 6.02 5.80
N TRP A 12 -5.87 4.87 6.18
CA TRP A 12 -4.48 4.57 5.79
C TRP A 12 -4.37 4.17 4.32
N GLY A 13 -5.34 3.42 3.78
CA GLY A 13 -5.35 3.07 2.36
C GLY A 13 -5.36 4.33 1.48
N PHE A 14 -6.27 5.26 1.78
CA PHE A 14 -6.33 6.55 1.09
C PHE A 14 -5.09 7.41 1.35
N ALA A 15 -4.63 7.53 2.60
CA ALA A 15 -3.48 8.37 2.92
C ALA A 15 -2.19 7.87 2.25
N LEU A 16 -1.93 6.56 2.25
CA LEU A 16 -0.77 5.96 1.59
C LEU A 16 -0.82 6.19 0.08
N TRP A 17 -1.98 5.96 -0.53
CA TRP A 17 -2.20 6.25 -1.95
C TRP A 17 -1.97 7.74 -2.25
N PHE A 18 -2.55 8.64 -1.45
CA PHE A 18 -2.46 10.09 -1.66
C PHE A 18 -1.03 10.61 -1.52
N ILE A 19 -0.26 10.10 -0.56
CA ILE A 19 1.17 10.41 -0.43
C ILE A 19 1.91 9.97 -1.70
N GLY A 20 1.64 8.75 -2.18
CA GLY A 20 2.21 8.24 -3.43
C GLY A 20 1.86 9.11 -4.64
N TYR A 21 0.59 9.50 -4.76
CA TYR A 21 0.08 10.37 -5.81
C TYR A 21 0.78 11.74 -5.83
N VAL A 22 0.85 12.42 -4.68
CA VAL A 22 1.52 13.72 -4.57
C VAL A 22 3.02 13.61 -4.86
N LEU A 23 3.69 12.61 -4.31
CA LEU A 23 5.11 12.37 -4.59
C LEU A 23 5.36 12.06 -6.07
N GLY A 24 4.48 11.29 -6.71
CA GLY A 24 4.54 11.01 -8.14
C GLY A 24 4.45 12.27 -9.00
N ILE A 25 3.53 13.18 -8.66
CA ILE A 25 3.42 14.49 -9.34
C ILE A 25 4.69 15.33 -9.14
N VAL A 26 5.24 15.37 -7.92
CA VAL A 26 6.47 16.12 -7.65
C VAL A 26 7.64 15.54 -8.43
N LEU A 27 7.81 14.21 -8.43
CA LEU A 27 8.88 13.52 -9.14
C LEU A 27 8.79 13.72 -10.65
N PHE A 28 7.59 13.90 -11.21
CA PHE A 28 7.41 14.18 -12.63
C PHE A 28 8.19 15.40 -13.13
N PHE A 29 8.42 16.40 -12.26
CA PHE A 29 9.22 17.59 -12.59
C PHE A 29 10.73 17.40 -12.43
N VAL A 30 11.17 16.29 -11.84
CA VAL A 30 12.58 16.08 -11.43
C VAL A 30 13.23 14.93 -12.19
N VAL A 31 12.48 13.88 -12.52
CA VAL A 31 13.01 12.64 -13.14
C VAL A 31 12.20 12.23 -14.37
N SER A 32 12.76 11.35 -15.19
CA SER A 32 12.04 10.82 -16.35
C SER A 32 10.81 10.00 -15.91
N PRO A 33 9.71 10.01 -16.68
CA PRO A 33 8.48 9.28 -16.32
C PRO A 33 8.68 7.78 -16.09
N SER A 34 9.63 7.15 -16.78
CA SER A 34 9.96 5.73 -16.61
C SER A 34 10.63 5.39 -15.28
N MET A 35 11.18 6.38 -14.57
CA MET A 35 11.90 6.19 -13.30
C MET A 35 11.01 6.48 -12.08
N ILE A 36 9.88 7.16 -12.27
CA ILE A 36 9.02 7.62 -11.17
C ILE A 36 8.57 6.43 -10.31
N GLY A 37 8.00 5.39 -10.92
CA GLY A 37 7.51 4.23 -10.16
C GLY A 37 8.64 3.47 -9.46
N TRP A 38 9.81 3.36 -10.07
CA TRP A 38 10.98 2.72 -9.46
C TRP A 38 11.55 3.49 -8.25
N ILE A 39 11.43 4.82 -8.23
CA ILE A 39 11.82 5.65 -7.08
C ILE A 39 10.72 5.66 -6.02
N LEU A 40 9.46 5.75 -6.44
CA LEU A 40 8.32 5.86 -5.54
C LEU A 40 8.06 4.56 -4.77
N THR A 41 8.20 3.41 -5.43
CA THR A 41 7.94 2.09 -4.84
C THR A 41 8.74 1.82 -3.56
N PRO A 42 10.08 1.93 -3.52
CA PRO A 42 10.83 1.68 -2.28
C PRO A 42 10.47 2.64 -1.15
N ILE A 43 10.20 3.91 -1.46
CA ILE A 43 9.72 4.89 -0.47
C ILE A 43 8.35 4.46 0.09
N GLY A 44 7.43 4.09 -0.80
CA GLY A 44 6.11 3.60 -0.44
C GLY A 44 6.16 2.34 0.42
N VAL A 45 7.06 1.40 0.12
CA VAL A 45 7.30 0.19 0.93
C VAL A 45 7.72 0.57 2.35
N LEU A 46 8.70 1.47 2.52
CA LEU A 46 9.17 1.89 3.84
C LEU A 46 8.05 2.52 4.68
N ILE A 47 7.27 3.41 4.08
CA ILE A 47 6.14 4.07 4.77
C ILE A 47 5.05 3.04 5.11
N THR A 48 4.72 2.15 4.18
CA THR A 48 3.71 1.10 4.38
C THR A 48 4.11 0.16 5.50
N LEU A 49 5.37 -0.29 5.52
CA LEU A 49 5.91 -1.10 6.62
C LEU A 49 5.82 -0.36 7.95
N TRP A 50 6.20 0.93 8.00
CA TRP A 50 6.06 1.73 9.21
C TRP A 50 4.61 1.79 9.71
N VAL A 51 3.62 2.01 8.82
CA VAL A 51 2.19 1.99 9.20
C VAL A 51 1.78 0.62 9.73
N LEU A 52 2.07 -0.45 8.99
CA LEU A 52 1.70 -1.82 9.35
C LEU A 52 2.30 -2.26 10.69
N PHE A 53 3.54 -1.87 10.97
CA PHE A 53 4.23 -2.22 12.21
C PHE A 53 3.85 -1.32 13.39
N LYS A 54 3.80 0.00 13.22
CA LYS A 54 3.69 0.95 14.33
C LYS A 54 2.28 1.48 14.57
N LYS A 55 1.40 1.48 13.56
CA LYS A 55 0.07 2.10 13.65
C LYS A 55 -1.07 1.10 13.71
N ILE A 56 -0.83 -0.12 13.27
CA ILE A 56 -1.85 -1.18 13.24
C ILE A 56 -1.43 -2.27 14.23
N SER A 57 -2.33 -2.62 15.12
CA SER A 57 -2.22 -3.78 16.01
C SER A 57 -3.58 -4.48 15.98
N ALA A 58 -3.64 -5.63 15.32
CA ALA A 58 -4.86 -6.37 15.06
C ALA A 58 -4.53 -7.83 14.71
N SER A 59 -5.56 -8.68 14.62
CA SER A 59 -5.43 -10.08 14.24
C SER A 59 -5.00 -10.25 12.78
N PHE A 60 -4.54 -11.45 12.42
CA PHE A 60 -4.13 -11.78 11.06
C PHE A 60 -5.25 -11.55 10.03
N GLU A 61 -6.49 -11.92 10.36
CA GLU A 61 -7.65 -11.71 9.48
C GLU A 61 -7.86 -10.22 9.16
N HIS A 62 -7.57 -9.34 10.12
CA HIS A 62 -7.63 -7.90 9.90
C HIS A 62 -6.60 -7.45 8.86
N TYR A 63 -5.37 -7.95 8.95
CA TYR A 63 -4.32 -7.68 7.96
C TYR A 63 -4.66 -8.24 6.58
N ALA A 64 -5.30 -9.40 6.50
CA ALA A 64 -5.76 -9.97 5.23
C ALA A 64 -6.86 -9.10 4.58
N LEU A 65 -7.82 -8.62 5.36
CA LEU A 65 -8.82 -7.67 4.86
C LEU A 65 -8.20 -6.33 4.46
N LEU A 66 -7.18 -5.85 5.17
CA LEU A 66 -6.44 -4.64 4.79
C LEU A 66 -5.70 -4.81 3.47
N ALA A 67 -5.07 -5.97 3.23
CA ALA A 67 -4.39 -6.27 1.97
C ALA A 67 -5.34 -6.09 0.78
N VAL A 68 -6.52 -6.71 0.85
CA VAL A 68 -7.53 -6.58 -0.21
C VAL A 68 -8.05 -5.16 -0.33
N ALA A 69 -8.42 -4.54 0.80
CA ALA A 69 -9.00 -3.20 0.80
C ALA A 69 -8.03 -2.15 0.24
N TRP A 70 -6.77 -2.16 0.67
CA TRP A 70 -5.76 -1.20 0.22
C TRP A 70 -5.41 -1.40 -1.25
N THR A 71 -5.27 -2.64 -1.72
CA THR A 71 -5.04 -2.90 -3.15
C THR A 71 -6.21 -2.42 -4.00
N LEU A 72 -7.46 -2.64 -3.57
CA LEU A 72 -8.63 -2.13 -4.28
C LEU A 72 -8.68 -0.60 -4.31
N ILE A 73 -8.40 0.06 -3.18
CA ILE A 73 -8.31 1.52 -3.10
C ILE A 73 -7.25 2.02 -4.09
N ALA A 74 -6.06 1.43 -4.09
CA ALA A 74 -4.97 1.80 -5.00
C ALA A 74 -5.40 1.68 -6.48
N ILE A 75 -5.91 0.52 -6.89
CA ILE A 75 -6.33 0.27 -8.28
C ILE A 75 -7.43 1.24 -8.71
N VAL A 76 -8.46 1.43 -7.88
CA VAL A 76 -9.60 2.29 -8.21
C VAL A 76 -9.17 3.75 -8.31
N LEU A 77 -8.38 4.24 -7.36
CA LEU A 77 -7.93 5.62 -7.38
C LEU A 77 -6.90 5.88 -8.48
N ASP A 78 -6.00 4.95 -8.78
CA ASP A 78 -5.10 5.07 -9.93
C ASP A 78 -5.88 5.10 -11.24
N TYR A 79 -6.90 4.23 -11.38
CA TYR A 79 -7.74 4.24 -12.57
C TYR A 79 -8.43 5.60 -12.75
N ILE A 80 -9.00 6.15 -11.67
CA ILE A 80 -9.69 7.45 -11.73
C ILE A 80 -8.71 8.59 -11.98
N PHE A 81 -7.67 8.72 -11.17
CA PHE A 81 -6.83 9.91 -11.15
C PHE A 81 -5.63 9.85 -12.10
N LEU A 82 -5.17 8.66 -12.47
CA LEU A 82 -3.99 8.50 -13.33
C LEU A 82 -4.36 8.05 -14.73
N VAL A 83 -5.26 7.07 -14.87
CA VAL A 83 -5.68 6.58 -16.19
C VAL A 83 -6.66 7.53 -16.85
N MET A 84 -7.78 7.86 -16.19
CA MET A 84 -8.85 8.66 -16.81
C MET A 84 -8.49 10.14 -16.96
N ILE A 85 -7.82 10.74 -15.97
CA ILE A 85 -7.48 12.17 -16.00
C ILE A 85 -6.28 12.44 -16.93
N PHE A 86 -5.16 11.71 -16.77
CA PHE A 86 -3.94 12.03 -17.50
C PHE A 86 -3.82 11.35 -18.87
N LYS A 87 -4.55 10.25 -19.13
CA LYS A 87 -4.55 9.53 -20.40
C LYS A 87 -3.13 9.35 -21.00
N PRO A 88 -2.21 8.71 -20.28
CA PRO A 88 -0.82 8.61 -20.72
C PRO A 88 -0.71 7.87 -22.06
N ALA A 89 0.03 8.46 -23.01
CA ALA A 89 0.16 7.94 -24.37
C ALA A 89 0.74 6.51 -24.44
N ASP A 90 1.69 6.19 -23.56
CA ASP A 90 2.35 4.88 -23.50
C ASP A 90 1.62 3.87 -22.58
N GLY A 91 0.41 4.21 -22.14
CA GLY A 91 -0.32 3.45 -21.14
C GLY A 91 0.23 3.65 -19.71
N TYR A 92 -0.65 3.42 -18.74
CA TYR A 92 -0.34 3.56 -17.32
C TYR A 92 0.23 2.28 -16.71
N TYR A 93 -0.33 1.12 -17.06
CA TYR A 93 -0.01 -0.16 -16.43
C TYR A 93 1.32 -0.74 -16.92
N LYS A 94 2.39 -0.37 -16.23
CA LYS A 94 3.77 -0.82 -16.44
C LYS A 94 4.21 -1.74 -15.30
N LEU A 95 5.40 -2.34 -15.45
CA LEU A 95 5.92 -3.35 -14.51
C LEU A 95 6.02 -2.82 -13.06
N ASP A 96 6.47 -1.59 -12.91
CA ASP A 96 6.54 -0.87 -11.62
C ASP A 96 5.16 -0.71 -10.96
N VAL A 97 4.10 -0.45 -11.74
CA VAL A 97 2.71 -0.39 -11.23
C VAL A 97 2.22 -1.77 -10.77
N TYR A 98 2.49 -2.83 -11.55
CA TYR A 98 2.14 -4.19 -11.12
C TYR A 98 2.89 -4.62 -9.87
N LEU A 99 4.18 -4.26 -9.76
CA LEU A 99 4.97 -4.49 -8.56
C LEU A 99 4.39 -3.74 -7.35
N TYR A 100 3.98 -2.49 -7.53
CA TYR A 100 3.30 -1.70 -6.51
C TYR A 100 2.01 -2.39 -6.00
N TYR A 101 1.14 -2.86 -6.89
CA TYR A 101 -0.08 -3.58 -6.48
C TYR A 101 0.21 -4.90 -5.77
N ALA A 102 1.19 -5.66 -6.26
CA ALA A 102 1.63 -6.89 -5.63
C ALA A 102 2.16 -6.61 -4.21
N LEU A 103 2.97 -5.57 -4.03
CA LEU A 103 3.49 -5.19 -2.72
C LEU A 103 2.38 -4.69 -1.78
N THR A 104 1.41 -3.95 -2.30
CA THR A 104 0.26 -3.46 -1.50
C THR A 104 -0.57 -4.63 -0.97
N LEU A 105 -0.66 -5.73 -1.72
CA LEU A 105 -1.31 -6.96 -1.29
C LEU A 105 -0.43 -7.79 -0.33
N ILE A 106 0.85 -7.98 -0.67
CA ILE A 106 1.74 -8.90 0.04
C ILE A 106 2.18 -8.34 1.40
N LEU A 107 2.47 -7.03 1.50
CA LEU A 107 3.05 -6.45 2.72
C LEU A 107 2.13 -6.59 3.95
N PRO A 108 0.82 -6.29 3.88
CA PRO A 108 -0.06 -6.47 5.04
C PRO A 108 -0.14 -7.94 5.46
N LEU A 109 -0.19 -8.87 4.50
CA LEU A 109 -0.18 -10.32 4.79
C LEU A 109 1.11 -10.75 5.49
N ALA A 110 2.26 -10.33 4.97
CA ALA A 110 3.56 -10.66 5.53
C ALA A 110 3.73 -10.12 6.96
N VAL A 111 3.38 -8.85 7.19
CA VAL A 111 3.47 -8.23 8.52
C VAL A 111 2.46 -8.83 9.49
N GLY A 112 1.22 -9.09 9.05
CA GLY A 112 0.21 -9.75 9.85
C GLY A 112 0.64 -11.14 10.29
N TRP A 113 1.21 -11.92 9.38
CA TRP A 113 1.74 -13.26 9.68
C TRP A 113 2.92 -13.20 10.67
N TYR A 114 3.86 -12.29 10.43
CA TYR A 114 5.00 -12.07 11.34
C TYR A 114 4.52 -11.75 12.77
N LYS A 115 3.60 -10.78 12.92
CA LYS A 115 3.08 -10.37 14.23
C LYS A 115 2.31 -11.49 14.93
N ASN A 116 1.49 -12.25 14.20
CA ASN A 116 0.76 -13.38 14.74
C ASN A 116 1.70 -14.46 15.28
N ARG A 117 2.78 -14.76 14.55
CA ARG A 117 3.79 -15.72 14.99
C ARG A 117 4.52 -15.27 16.25
N THR A 118 4.90 -13.99 16.33
CA THR A 118 5.55 -13.44 17.53
C THR A 118 4.64 -13.49 18.75
N GLN A 119 3.34 -13.20 18.61
CA GLN A 119 2.41 -13.29 19.72
C GLN A 119 2.26 -14.73 20.22
N ASN A 120 2.12 -15.69 19.30
CA ASN A 120 2.01 -17.10 19.68
C ASN A 120 3.25 -17.62 20.43
N MET A 121 4.47 -17.18 20.07
CA MET A 121 5.71 -17.52 20.78
C MET A 121 5.72 -16.98 22.22
N ILE A 122 5.30 -15.73 22.39
CA ILE A 122 5.17 -15.11 23.72
C ILE A 122 4.17 -15.87 24.57
N ASP A 123 3.02 -16.24 24.00
CA ASP A 123 1.95 -16.93 24.72
C ASP A 123 2.33 -18.39 25.07
N SER A 124 3.18 -19.04 24.25
CA SER A 124 3.69 -20.40 24.53
C SER A 124 4.93 -20.43 25.44
N GLY A 125 5.49 -19.28 25.83
CA GLY A 125 6.68 -19.20 26.69
C GLY A 125 7.96 -19.74 26.02
N THR A 126 8.00 -19.77 24.69
CA THR A 126 9.11 -20.29 23.87
C THR A 126 9.61 -19.25 22.88
#